data_AF-A0A2V9A6F8-F1
#
_entry.id   AF-A0A2V9A6F8-F1
#
_cell.length_a   1.000
_cell.length_b   1.000
_cell.length_c   1.000
_cell.angle_alpha   90.00
_cell.angle_beta   90.00
_cell.angle_gamma   90.00
#
_symmetry.space_group_name_H-M   'P 1'
#
loop_
_entity.id
_entity.type
_entity.pdbx_description
1 polymer ?
#
loop_
_entity_poly.entity_id
_entity_poly.type
_entity_poly.pdbx_seq_one_letter_code
_entity_poly.pdbx_strand_id
1 'polypeptide(L)'
;MGQQTSVIDCGGSADVAANMQSALNKSESKNGLLSGSAQEDYMPIHIDVDVALPSVVICRFKAPLYYGNAEFFMDEVLSIVRSSPLRLRWFVLRFDSINAVDYIGAKMLTELADRLQKEQVALVFAELSTGLRRFLSDSDVLKAVGLDKVFASVDAARAAFKPAAR
;
A
#
# COMPACT_ATOMS: atom_id res chain seq x y z
N MET A 1 -56.86 -5.06 -7.59
CA MET A 1 -56.09 -6.12 -6.90
C MET A 1 -55.25 -6.80 -7.98
N GLY A 2 -53.93 -6.76 -8.02
CA GLY A 2 -52.87 -6.09 -7.27
C GLY A 2 -51.62 -6.26 -8.15
N GLN A 3 -50.86 -5.19 -8.35
CA GLN A 3 -49.63 -5.22 -9.13
C GLN A 3 -48.57 -5.96 -8.30
N GLN A 4 -47.92 -6.97 -8.88
CA GLN A 4 -46.78 -7.65 -8.25
C GLN A 4 -45.51 -7.31 -9.02
N THR A 5 -44.86 -6.26 -8.55
CA THR A 5 -43.48 -5.90 -8.87
C THR A 5 -42.57 -6.89 -8.15
N SER A 6 -41.81 -7.71 -8.88
CA SER A 6 -40.71 -8.48 -8.28
C SER A 6 -39.39 -7.85 -8.70
N VAL A 7 -38.68 -7.45 -7.65
CA VAL A 7 -37.34 -6.88 -7.55
C VAL A 7 -36.30 -7.54 -8.48
N ILE A 8 -35.43 -6.69 -9.02
CA ILE A 8 -34.18 -7.07 -9.71
C ILE A 8 -33.22 -7.59 -8.63
N ASP A 9 -32.81 -8.84 -8.78
CA ASP A 9 -31.74 -9.46 -7.99
C ASP A 9 -30.39 -8.89 -8.43
N CYS A 10 -29.81 -8.01 -7.61
CA CYS A 10 -28.43 -7.58 -7.74
C CYS A 10 -27.53 -8.71 -7.23
N GLY A 11 -27.16 -9.64 -8.11
CA GLY A 11 -26.19 -10.69 -7.86
C GLY A 11 -24.91 -10.14 -7.23
N GLY A 12 -24.77 -10.40 -5.94
CA GLY A 12 -23.71 -9.90 -5.09
C GLY A 12 -22.35 -10.53 -5.40
N SER A 13 -21.35 -9.65 -5.27
CA SER A 13 -19.92 -9.92 -5.16
C SER A 13 -19.57 -11.07 -4.20
N ALA A 14 -19.54 -12.31 -4.71
CA ALA A 14 -19.17 -13.50 -3.94
C ALA A 14 -17.82 -14.15 -4.36
N ASP A 15 -17.14 -13.65 -5.39
CA ASP A 15 -15.97 -14.34 -5.96
C ASP A 15 -14.59 -13.77 -5.60
N VAL A 16 -14.51 -12.70 -4.79
CA VAL A 16 -13.19 -12.11 -4.40
C VAL A 16 -12.68 -12.64 -3.06
N ALA A 17 -13.58 -13.05 -2.15
CA ALA A 17 -13.19 -13.57 -0.82
C ALA A 17 -12.67 -15.03 -0.86
N ALA A 18 -13.12 -15.83 -1.83
CA ALA A 18 -12.75 -17.25 -1.93
C ALA A 18 -11.28 -17.47 -2.37
N ASN A 19 -10.66 -16.49 -3.04
CA ASN A 19 -9.29 -16.64 -3.52
C ASN A 19 -8.22 -16.34 -2.45
N MET A 20 -8.58 -15.67 -1.34
CA MET A 20 -7.64 -15.26 -0.30
C MET A 20 -7.24 -16.42 0.64
N GLN A 21 -8.17 -17.32 0.94
CA GLN A 21 -7.88 -18.55 1.70
C GLN A 21 -7.08 -19.56 0.86
N SER A 22 -7.29 -19.59 -0.47
CA SER A 22 -6.55 -20.51 -1.36
C SER A 22 -5.05 -20.14 -1.49
N ALA A 23 -4.71 -18.85 -1.43
CA ALA A 23 -3.33 -18.38 -1.50
C ALA A 23 -2.54 -18.67 -0.21
N LEU A 24 -3.23 -18.67 0.94
CA LEU A 24 -2.64 -19.03 2.23
C LEU A 24 -2.46 -20.54 2.39
N ASN A 25 -3.39 -21.35 1.87
CA ASN A 25 -3.30 -22.82 1.99
C ASN A 25 -2.31 -23.49 1.00
N LYS A 26 -1.69 -22.73 0.06
CA LYS A 26 -0.76 -23.31 -0.93
C LYS A 26 0.66 -23.53 -0.38
N SER A 27 0.97 -23.07 0.84
CA SER A 27 2.25 -23.35 1.51
C SER A 27 2.19 -24.53 2.50
N GLU A 28 1.01 -25.12 2.76
CA GLU A 28 0.86 -26.19 3.73
C GLU A 28 1.01 -27.59 3.10
N SER A 29 2.23 -28.03 2.79
CA SER A 29 2.56 -29.47 2.84
C SER A 29 4.05 -29.77 2.69
N LYS A 30 4.74 -30.01 3.81
CA LYS A 30 5.28 -31.33 4.21
C LYS A 30 6.30 -31.17 5.34
N ASN A 31 6.12 -32.01 6.36
CA ASN A 31 6.94 -32.24 7.55
C ASN A 31 6.70 -31.31 8.73
N GLY A 32 6.06 -31.89 9.76
CA GLY A 32 5.73 -31.24 11.00
C GLY A 32 6.96 -30.83 11.81
N LEU A 33 6.93 -29.59 12.25
CA LEU A 33 7.21 -29.14 13.61
C LEU A 33 6.89 -27.64 13.60
N LEU A 34 5.68 -27.24 14.02
CA LEU A 34 5.40 -25.83 14.29
C LEU A 34 6.01 -25.46 15.65
N SER A 35 7.34 -25.51 15.70
CA SER A 35 8.15 -24.84 16.70
C SER A 35 8.96 -23.79 15.95
N GLY A 36 8.28 -22.72 15.57
CA GLY A 36 8.86 -21.49 15.07
C GLY A 36 7.99 -20.39 15.66
N SER A 37 8.55 -19.63 16.60
CA SER A 37 7.98 -18.36 17.05
C SER A 37 7.54 -17.53 15.84
N ALA A 38 6.41 -16.83 15.95
CA ALA A 38 5.83 -15.95 14.93
C ALA A 38 6.69 -14.69 14.63
N GLN A 39 8.00 -14.86 14.57
CA GLN A 39 9.01 -13.82 14.67
C GLN A 39 10.27 -14.23 13.88
N GLU A 40 10.16 -14.59 12.60
CA GLU A 40 11.36 -14.86 11.78
C GLU A 40 11.21 -14.77 10.26
N ASP A 41 10.17 -14.10 9.74
CA ASP A 41 10.14 -13.61 8.36
C ASP A 41 9.96 -12.09 8.38
N TYR A 42 11.00 -11.37 8.79
CA TYR A 42 11.04 -9.91 8.65
C TYR A 42 10.90 -9.58 7.16
N MET A 43 9.76 -9.02 6.75
CA MET A 43 9.59 -8.42 5.43
C MET A 43 10.35 -7.09 5.44
N PRO A 44 11.60 -7.03 4.96
CA PRO A 44 12.40 -5.83 5.12
C PRO A 44 11.84 -4.75 4.19
N ILE A 45 11.63 -3.55 4.74
CA ILE A 45 11.37 -2.38 3.90
C ILE A 45 12.69 -2.02 3.23
N HIS A 46 12.73 -2.09 1.90
CA HIS A 46 13.87 -1.61 1.13
C HIS A 46 13.66 -0.14 0.79
N ILE A 47 14.54 0.71 1.34
CA ILE A 47 14.55 2.14 1.06
C ILE A 47 15.68 2.48 0.10
N ASP A 48 15.29 3.05 -1.03
CA ASP A 48 16.20 3.67 -1.99
C ASP A 48 16.06 5.19 -1.83
N VAL A 49 17.14 5.88 -1.43
CA VAL A 49 17.19 7.35 -1.46
C VAL A 49 17.63 7.79 -2.85
N ASP A 50 16.87 8.69 -3.46
CA ASP A 50 17.22 9.21 -4.77
C ASP A 50 18.38 10.21 -4.65
N VAL A 51 19.55 9.83 -5.18
CA VAL A 51 20.76 10.68 -5.17
C VAL A 51 20.57 12.00 -5.94
N ALA A 52 19.69 12.04 -6.94
CA ALA A 52 19.39 13.25 -7.71
C ALA A 52 18.35 14.14 -7.02
N LEU A 53 17.55 13.56 -6.12
CA LEU A 53 16.48 14.24 -5.38
C LEU A 53 16.55 13.85 -3.90
N PRO A 54 17.45 14.45 -3.10
CA PRO A 54 17.67 14.03 -1.71
C PRO A 54 16.46 14.23 -0.78
N SER A 55 15.43 14.96 -1.23
CA SER A 55 14.14 15.11 -0.54
C SER A 55 13.13 14.01 -0.88
N VAL A 56 13.51 13.00 -1.66
CA VAL A 56 12.65 11.91 -2.14
C VAL A 56 13.18 10.58 -1.61
N VAL A 57 12.30 9.83 -0.97
CA VAL A 57 12.53 8.44 -0.57
C VAL A 57 11.64 7.53 -1.41
N ILE A 58 12.23 6.48 -1.97
CA ILE A 58 11.52 5.43 -2.69
C ILE A 58 11.50 4.18 -1.79
N CYS A 59 10.30 3.72 -1.47
CA CYS A 59 10.04 2.58 -0.63
C CYS A 59 9.54 1.40 -1.45
N ARG A 60 10.23 0.27 -1.31
CA ARG A 60 9.81 -1.03 -1.83
C ARG A 60 9.46 -1.94 -0.66
N PHE A 61 8.18 -2.25 -0.55
CA PHE A 61 7.70 -3.28 0.37
C PHE A 61 7.33 -4.52 -0.42
N LYS A 62 8.07 -5.61 -0.21
CA LYS A 62 7.93 -6.85 -0.99
C LYS A 62 6.96 -7.83 -0.35
N ALA A 63 5.76 -7.37 -0.05
CA ALA A 63 4.76 -8.14 0.65
C ALA A 63 3.34 -7.58 0.45
N PRO A 64 2.30 -8.42 0.60
CA PRO A 64 0.94 -7.92 0.73
C PRO A 64 0.82 -7.06 1.99
N LEU A 65 -0.07 -6.06 1.98
CA LEU A 65 -0.36 -5.25 3.16
C LEU A 65 -1.68 -5.71 3.79
N TYR A 66 -1.60 -6.30 4.97
CA TYR A 66 -2.75 -6.89 5.66
C TYR A 66 -2.70 -6.63 7.15
N TYR A 67 -3.76 -6.99 7.87
CA TYR A 67 -3.87 -6.77 9.31
C TYR A 67 -2.60 -7.15 10.11
N GLY A 68 -1.95 -8.27 9.78
CA GLY A 68 -0.80 -8.78 10.55
C GLY A 68 0.52 -8.04 10.33
N ASN A 69 0.66 -7.23 9.28
CA ASN A 69 1.90 -6.50 9.00
C ASN A 69 1.74 -4.99 8.78
N ALA A 70 0.50 -4.48 8.75
CA ALA A 70 0.27 -3.08 8.42
C ALA A 70 0.76 -2.11 9.51
N GLU A 71 0.65 -2.48 10.79
CA GLU A 71 1.16 -1.66 11.91
C GLU A 71 2.69 -1.56 11.85
N PHE A 72 3.37 -2.70 11.69
CA PHE A 72 4.82 -2.74 11.49
C PHE A 72 5.26 -1.88 10.31
N PHE A 73 4.58 -1.99 9.17
CA PHE A 73 4.87 -1.18 7.99
C PHE A 73 4.74 0.32 8.28
N MET A 74 3.68 0.73 8.96
CA MET A 74 3.46 2.14 9.31
C MET A 74 4.56 2.67 10.24
N ASP A 75 4.89 1.93 11.30
CA ASP A 75 5.90 2.34 12.27
C ASP A 75 7.28 2.48 11.62
N GLU A 76 7.64 1.53 10.76
CA GLU A 76 8.92 1.57 10.04
C GLU A 76 8.98 2.78 9.08
N VAL A 77 7.92 3.04 8.30
CA VAL A 77 7.85 4.22 7.41
C VAL A 77 7.97 5.53 8.20
N LEU A 78 7.26 5.65 9.32
CA LEU A 78 7.33 6.85 10.16
C LEU A 78 8.71 7.01 10.81
N SER A 79 9.33 5.90 11.22
CA SER A 79 10.71 5.89 11.75
C SER A 79 11.71 6.40 10.70
N ILE A 80 11.61 5.93 9.46
CA ILE A 80 12.45 6.39 8.34
C ILE A 80 12.28 7.89 8.11
N VAL A 81 11.02 8.38 8.11
CA VAL A 81 10.74 9.78 7.86
C VAL A 81 11.29 10.68 8.95
N ARG A 82 11.18 10.26 10.22
CA ARG A 82 11.66 11.03 11.37
C ARG A 82 13.18 10.97 11.57
N SER A 83 13.80 9.86 11.19
CA SER A 83 15.26 9.67 11.32
C SER A 83 16.04 10.25 10.14
N SER A 84 15.37 10.66 9.07
CA SER A 84 16.05 11.20 7.89
C SER A 84 16.79 12.51 8.23
N PRO A 85 18.12 12.58 7.98
CA PRO A 85 18.89 13.80 8.22
C PRO A 85 18.57 14.91 7.21
N LEU A 86 17.83 14.59 6.14
CA LEU A 86 17.41 15.51 5.10
C LEU A 86 15.93 15.85 5.27
N ARG A 87 15.53 17.07 4.87
CA ARG A 87 14.10 17.43 4.82
C ARG A 87 13.42 16.66 3.69
N LEU A 88 12.90 15.49 4.02
CA LEU A 88 12.04 14.73 3.13
C LEU A 88 10.80 15.55 2.77
N ARG A 89 10.41 15.48 1.51
CA ARG A 89 9.19 16.11 0.98
C ARG A 89 8.26 15.09 0.35
N TRP A 90 8.81 13.99 -0.15
CA TRP A 90 8.06 12.97 -0.87
C TRP A 90 8.48 11.58 -0.42
N PHE A 91 7.48 10.75 -0.13
CA PHE A 91 7.65 9.33 0.16
C PHE A 91 6.91 8.53 -0.91
N VAL A 92 7.66 7.86 -1.79
CA VAL A 92 7.12 7.10 -2.92
C VAL A 92 6.99 5.64 -2.52
N LEU A 93 5.76 5.14 -2.39
CA LEU A 93 5.49 3.72 -2.19
C LEU A 93 5.27 3.02 -3.54
N ARG A 94 6.11 2.03 -3.83
CA ARG A 94 5.98 1.21 -5.04
C ARG A 94 5.04 0.03 -4.80
N PHE A 95 4.10 -0.15 -5.72
CA PHE A 95 3.13 -1.25 -5.70
C PHE A 95 3.50 -2.41 -6.64
N ASP A 96 4.64 -2.36 -7.33
CA ASP A 96 5.14 -3.48 -8.15
C ASP A 96 5.30 -4.77 -7.34
N SER A 97 5.60 -4.63 -6.04
CA SER A 97 5.87 -5.73 -5.12
C SER A 97 4.80 -5.91 -4.04
N ILE A 98 3.79 -5.03 -3.99
CA ILE A 98 2.63 -5.12 -3.10
C ILE A 98 1.47 -5.67 -3.93
N ASN A 99 1.32 -6.99 -3.93
CA ASN A 99 0.36 -7.67 -4.81
C ASN A 99 -1.08 -7.69 -4.28
N ALA A 100 -1.28 -7.45 -2.98
CA ALA A 100 -2.60 -7.42 -2.35
C ALA A 100 -2.62 -6.45 -1.15
N VAL A 101 -3.77 -5.82 -0.94
CA VAL A 101 -4.07 -4.97 0.22
C VAL A 101 -5.44 -5.38 0.74
N ASP A 102 -5.56 -5.66 2.04
CA ASP A 102 -6.87 -5.92 2.67
C ASP A 102 -7.55 -4.63 3.14
N TYR A 103 -8.76 -4.73 3.71
CA TYR A 103 -9.48 -3.57 4.22
C TYR A 103 -8.73 -2.82 5.34
N ILE A 104 -7.99 -3.53 6.19
CA ILE A 104 -7.21 -2.93 7.26
C ILE A 104 -5.98 -2.23 6.68
N GLY A 105 -5.26 -2.86 5.77
CA GLY A 105 -4.14 -2.28 5.02
C GLY A 105 -4.57 -1.02 4.29
N ALA A 106 -5.76 -1.00 3.68
CA ALA A 106 -6.32 0.19 3.05
C ALA A 106 -6.54 1.33 4.07
N LYS A 107 -7.15 1.04 5.23
CA LYS A 107 -7.27 2.04 6.31
C LYS A 107 -5.92 2.56 6.79
N MET A 108 -4.94 1.68 6.92
CA MET A 108 -3.59 2.03 7.34
C MET A 108 -2.87 2.91 6.32
N LEU A 109 -3.10 2.70 5.01
CA LEU A 109 -2.57 3.60 3.97
C LEU A 109 -3.21 5.00 4.05
N THR A 110 -4.50 5.09 4.35
CA THR A 110 -5.17 6.37 4.59
C THR A 110 -4.59 7.07 5.83
N GLU A 111 -4.43 6.35 6.94
CA GLU A 111 -3.82 6.92 8.15
C GLU A 111 -2.35 7.32 7.93
N LEU A 112 -1.60 6.53 7.17
CA LEU A 112 -0.23 6.86 6.80
C LEU A 112 -0.17 8.17 5.99
N ALA A 113 -1.09 8.38 5.04
CA ALA A 113 -1.17 9.64 4.29
C ALA A 113 -1.36 10.84 5.23
N ASP A 114 -2.28 10.75 6.19
CA ASP A 114 -2.53 11.81 7.18
C ASP A 114 -1.32 12.06 8.08
N ARG A 115 -0.68 11.00 8.56
CA ARG A 115 0.51 11.11 9.44
C ARG A 115 1.69 11.72 8.69
N LEU A 116 1.95 11.32 7.45
CA LEU A 116 3.01 11.91 6.64
C LEU A 116 2.73 13.36 6.30
N GLN A 117 1.46 13.72 6.02
CA GLN A 117 1.08 15.10 5.78
C GLN A 117 1.38 16.01 6.99
N LYS A 118 1.16 15.51 8.22
CA LYS A 118 1.51 16.24 9.46
C LYS A 118 3.02 16.49 9.59
N GLU A 119 3.83 15.57 9.08
CA GLU A 119 5.30 15.71 8.98
C GLU A 119 5.73 16.52 7.73
N GLN A 120 4.78 17.13 6.99
CA GLN A 120 5.01 17.85 5.73
C GLN A 120 5.62 17.00 4.61
N VAL A 121 5.40 15.67 4.67
CA VAL A 121 5.83 14.71 3.64
C VAL A 121 4.60 14.24 2.86
N ALA A 122 4.69 14.32 1.54
CA ALA A 122 3.63 13.81 0.67
C ALA A 122 3.83 12.32 0.38
N LEU A 123 2.80 11.51 0.69
CA LEU A 123 2.72 10.12 0.25
C LEU A 123 2.39 10.08 -1.25
N VAL A 124 3.13 9.26 -1.98
CA VAL A 124 2.99 9.09 -3.43
C VAL A 124 2.92 7.62 -3.75
N PHE A 125 1.99 7.22 -4.62
CA PHE A 125 1.89 5.85 -5.11
C PHE A 125 2.44 5.71 -6.52
N ALA A 126 3.23 4.68 -6.76
CA ALA A 126 3.75 4.33 -8.08
C ALA A 126 3.46 2.87 -8.41
N GLU A 127 3.27 2.56 -9.70
CA GLU A 127 3.18 1.19 -10.23
C GLU A 127 1.99 0.37 -9.70
N LEU A 128 0.85 1.04 -9.45
CA LEU A 128 -0.39 0.34 -9.08
C LEU A 128 -0.91 -0.51 -10.25
N SER A 129 -1.18 -1.79 -9.99
CA SER A 129 -1.96 -2.62 -10.91
C SER A 129 -3.39 -2.10 -11.03
N THR A 130 -4.05 -2.36 -12.16
CA THR A 130 -5.45 -1.93 -12.40
C THR A 130 -6.40 -2.41 -11.31
N GLY A 131 -6.24 -3.65 -10.84
CA GLY A 131 -7.07 -4.23 -9.77
C GLY A 131 -6.89 -3.50 -8.44
N LEU A 132 -5.64 -3.28 -8.03
CA LEU A 132 -5.32 -2.53 -6.81
C LEU A 132 -5.77 -1.08 -6.90
N ARG A 133 -5.58 -0.42 -8.05
CA ARG A 133 -6.06 0.94 -8.26
C ARG A 133 -7.57 1.05 -8.07
N ARG A 134 -8.34 0.10 -8.60
CA ARG A 134 -9.80 0.06 -8.40
C ARG A 134 -10.14 -0.13 -6.92
N PHE A 135 -9.57 -1.14 -6.28
CA PHE A 135 -9.81 -1.43 -4.86
C PHE A 135 -9.48 -0.24 -3.95
N LEU A 136 -8.33 0.41 -4.15
CA LEU A 136 -7.90 1.57 -3.36
C LEU A 136 -8.72 2.84 -3.67
N SER A 137 -9.29 2.94 -4.87
CA SER A 137 -10.25 4.00 -5.21
C SER A 137 -11.57 3.79 -4.49
N ASP A 138 -12.09 2.55 -4.50
CA ASP A 138 -13.35 2.17 -3.87
C ASP A 138 -13.26 2.26 -2.33
N SER A 139 -12.04 2.10 -1.78
CA SER A 139 -11.75 2.23 -0.34
C SER A 139 -11.36 3.65 0.09
N ASP A 140 -11.53 4.66 -0.78
CA ASP A 140 -11.20 6.08 -0.56
C ASP A 140 -9.71 6.40 -0.28
N VAL A 141 -8.81 5.42 -0.34
CA VAL A 141 -7.36 5.62 -0.11
C VAL A 141 -6.78 6.59 -1.14
N LEU A 142 -7.16 6.46 -2.40
CA LEU A 142 -6.64 7.37 -3.45
C LEU A 142 -7.14 8.81 -3.27
N LYS A 143 -8.29 9.02 -2.61
CA LYS A 143 -8.77 10.36 -2.26
C LYS A 143 -7.95 10.96 -1.11
N ALA A 144 -7.60 10.16 -0.11
CA ALA A 144 -6.74 10.58 1.00
C ALA A 144 -5.32 10.95 0.54
N VAL A 145 -4.75 10.16 -0.36
CA VAL A 145 -3.42 10.44 -0.96
C VAL A 145 -3.46 11.66 -1.89
N GLY A 146 -4.54 11.81 -2.65
CA GLY A 146 -4.66 12.77 -3.74
C GLY A 146 -4.33 12.12 -5.08
N LEU A 147 -5.25 12.25 -6.05
CA LEU A 147 -5.13 11.59 -7.35
C LEU A 147 -3.95 12.12 -8.20
N ASP A 148 -3.50 13.33 -7.91
CA ASP A 148 -2.31 13.96 -8.50
C ASP A 148 -0.98 13.33 -8.03
N LYS A 149 -1.04 12.47 -7.00
CA LYS A 149 0.12 11.77 -6.41
C LYS A 149 0.14 10.28 -6.73
N VAL A 150 -0.56 9.87 -7.78
CA VAL A 150 -0.61 8.48 -8.25
C VAL A 150 -0.03 8.40 -9.65
N PHE A 151 1.12 7.74 -9.78
CA PHE A 151 1.89 7.67 -11.02
C PHE A 151 1.98 6.26 -11.58
N ALA A 152 2.12 6.17 -12.91
CA ALA A 152 2.29 4.89 -13.60
C ALA A 152 3.66 4.24 -13.31
N SER A 153 4.69 5.04 -13.03
CA SER A 153 6.05 4.58 -12.73
C SER A 153 6.75 5.50 -11.73
N VAL A 154 7.83 5.01 -11.14
CA VAL A 154 8.71 5.82 -10.29
C VAL A 154 9.32 6.98 -11.08
N ASP A 155 9.74 6.75 -12.33
CA ASP A 155 10.32 7.80 -13.16
C ASP A 155 9.31 8.92 -13.49
N ALA A 156 8.03 8.57 -13.69
CA ALA A 156 6.98 9.56 -13.85
C ALA A 156 6.80 10.40 -12.58
N ALA A 157 6.87 9.77 -11.40
CA ALA A 157 6.84 10.48 -10.12
C ALA A 157 8.05 11.41 -9.99
N ARG A 158 9.26 10.91 -10.28
CA ARG A 158 10.51 11.71 -10.25
C ARG A 158 10.45 12.92 -11.19
N ALA A 159 9.92 12.74 -12.39
CA ALA A 159 9.75 13.84 -13.35
C ALA A 159 8.76 14.91 -12.86
N ALA A 160 7.74 14.53 -12.09
CA ALA A 160 6.83 15.47 -11.45
C ALA A 160 7.49 16.22 -10.28
N PHE A 161 8.44 15.61 -9.59
CA PHE A 161 9.22 16.23 -8.53
C PHE A 161 10.33 17.08 -9.13
N LYS A 162 9.99 18.32 -9.50
CA LYS A 162 11.00 19.30 -9.87
C LYS A 162 12.02 19.40 -8.71
N PRO A 163 13.33 19.30 -8.96
CA PRO A 163 14.30 19.73 -7.97
C PRO A 163 13.98 21.18 -7.64
N ALA A 164 13.95 21.51 -6.35
CA ALA A 164 13.88 22.91 -5.96
C ALA A 164 15.03 23.63 -6.69
N ALA A 165 14.69 24.63 -7.51
CA ALA A 165 15.70 25.45 -8.15
C ALA A 165 16.63 25.97 -7.05
N ARG A 166 17.92 25.65 -7.19
CA ARG A 166 18.97 25.99 -6.22
C ARG A 166 19.10 27.49 -6.06
#